data_AF-A0A1I4WJF5-F1
#
_entry.id   AF-A0A1I4WJF5-F1
#
_cell.length_a   1.000
_cell.length_b   1.000
_cell.length_c   1.000
_cell.angle_alpha   90.00
_cell.angle_beta   90.00
_cell.angle_gamma   90.00
#
_symmetry.space_group_name_H-M   'P 1'
#
loop_
_entity.id
_entity.type
_entity.pdbx_description
1 polymer ?
#
loop_
_entity_poly.entity_id
_entity_poly.type
_entity_poly.pdbx_seq_one_letter_code
_entity_poly.pdbx_strand_id
1 'polypeptide(L)'
;MAGGRGRAPVVVAVDGTGNARDAVEWASSEAAARGCPLRIVHAYRPPLPVDFCGTVPSPESVFTLRAEVEELLAAEVARARSVASEIEVRAVPLQGPPVRALLDVAAGADLLVVGRRTRTGLRERLTRSVSRQVTAYAACPVVVVRPRPDEDPCGWSPPRVVVGVDDSGTGRAAMGFALRAARQRGVPLVAVRAWTPDRPADLEAASAPVAQTELVAHRALERVLCRQRDEFPDVPVHALVVARADPARALVTHSEGAAMVVVGSRDRGQPWAAAPGSVGRSVLRLARCPLAVVGAVPAGTTGGGPGRPSRPAREPRDRRDGWHPA
;
A
#
# COMPACT_ATOMS: atom_id res chain seq x y z
N MET A 1 -30.59 16.35 -1.16
CA MET A 1 -29.16 16.33 -1.54
C MET A 1 -28.53 15.09 -0.90
N ALA A 2 -28.62 13.94 -1.60
CA ALA A 2 -28.05 12.69 -1.11
C ALA A 2 -26.53 12.78 -1.16
N GLY A 3 -25.87 12.74 0.01
CA GLY A 3 -24.42 12.69 0.10
C GLY A 3 -23.91 11.40 -0.54
N GLY A 4 -23.43 11.49 -1.78
CA GLY A 4 -22.67 10.42 -2.39
C GLY A 4 -21.52 10.08 -1.46
N ARG A 5 -21.39 8.82 -1.05
CA ARG A 5 -20.19 8.35 -0.35
C ARG A 5 -19.02 8.60 -1.29
N GLY A 6 -18.31 9.70 -1.11
CA GLY A 6 -17.15 10.05 -1.92
C GLY A 6 -16.15 8.90 -1.90
N ARG A 7 -15.48 8.66 -3.02
CA ARG A 7 -14.35 7.71 -3.07
C ARG A 7 -13.38 8.00 -1.93
N ALA A 8 -12.85 6.95 -1.31
CA ALA A 8 -11.92 7.16 -0.21
C ALA A 8 -10.67 7.89 -0.75
N PRO A 9 -10.06 8.76 0.06
CA PRO A 9 -8.98 9.62 -0.39
C PRO A 9 -7.69 8.84 -0.62
N VAL A 10 -6.85 9.37 -1.50
CA VAL A 10 -5.40 9.16 -1.41
C VAL A 10 -4.88 10.08 -0.30
N VAL A 11 -4.12 9.52 0.63
CA VAL A 11 -3.50 10.27 1.73
C VAL A 11 -2.01 10.33 1.48
N VAL A 12 -1.40 11.51 1.60
CA VAL A 12 0.07 11.68 1.53
C VAL A 12 0.59 12.29 2.82
N ALA A 13 1.59 11.63 3.42
CA ALA A 13 2.25 12.11 4.63
C ALA A 13 3.46 12.98 4.30
N VAL A 14 3.50 14.17 4.87
CA VAL A 14 4.60 15.14 4.71
C VAL A 14 5.28 15.39 6.05
N ASP A 15 6.57 15.68 6.02
CA ASP A 15 7.42 15.75 7.22
C ASP A 15 8.23 17.05 7.34
N GLY A 16 7.94 18.04 6.49
CA GLY A 16 8.53 19.37 6.49
C GLY A 16 9.98 19.47 6.02
N THR A 17 10.60 18.36 5.61
CA THR A 17 12.04 18.34 5.31
C THR A 17 12.40 18.52 3.84
N GLY A 18 11.52 19.11 3.02
CA GLY A 18 11.71 19.34 1.58
C GLY A 18 11.66 18.07 0.72
N ASN A 19 11.96 16.91 1.30
CA ASN A 19 11.98 15.60 0.64
C ASN A 19 10.58 14.97 0.44
N ALA A 20 9.52 15.66 0.86
CA ALA A 20 8.14 15.23 0.63
C ALA A 20 7.61 15.63 -0.76
N ARG A 21 8.34 16.49 -1.49
CA ARG A 21 7.96 17.02 -2.81
C ARG A 21 7.50 15.90 -3.76
N ASP A 22 8.38 14.95 -4.04
CA ASP A 22 8.10 13.87 -4.98
C ASP A 22 6.96 12.97 -4.52
N ALA A 23 6.78 12.80 -3.21
CA ALA A 23 5.67 12.04 -2.66
C ALA A 23 4.32 12.76 -2.87
N VAL A 24 4.29 14.09 -2.71
CA VAL A 24 3.09 14.91 -2.95
C VAL A 24 2.78 14.96 -4.43
N GLU A 25 3.77 15.18 -5.30
CA GLU A 25 3.58 15.17 -6.74
C GLU A 25 3.05 13.79 -7.21
N TRP A 26 3.69 12.70 -6.77
CA TRP A 26 3.25 11.34 -7.09
C TRP A 26 1.84 11.05 -6.58
N ALA A 27 1.53 11.43 -5.34
CA ALA A 27 0.20 11.22 -4.76
C ALA A 27 -0.88 12.04 -5.46
N SER A 28 -0.54 13.25 -5.93
CA SER A 28 -1.45 14.11 -6.67
C SER A 28 -1.80 13.50 -8.02
N SER A 29 -0.81 13.04 -8.79
CA SER A 29 -1.04 12.32 -10.05
C SER A 29 -1.84 11.02 -9.84
N GLU A 30 -1.58 10.29 -8.75
CA GLU A 30 -2.31 9.07 -8.43
C GLU A 30 -3.77 9.36 -8.03
N ALA A 31 -4.02 10.41 -7.26
CA ALA A 31 -5.36 10.83 -6.87
C ALA A 31 -6.19 11.29 -8.08
N ALA A 32 -5.57 12.06 -8.97
CA ALA A 32 -6.12 12.47 -10.26
C ALA A 32 -6.51 11.27 -11.13
N ALA A 33 -5.59 10.33 -11.35
CA ALA A 33 -5.83 9.13 -12.14
C ALA A 33 -6.94 8.24 -11.54
N ARG A 34 -7.15 8.30 -10.23
CA ARG A 34 -8.22 7.61 -9.51
C ARG A 34 -9.53 8.40 -9.43
N GLY A 35 -9.54 9.68 -9.80
CA GLY A 35 -10.70 10.56 -9.63
C GLY A 35 -11.19 10.58 -8.18
N CYS A 36 -10.27 10.75 -7.22
CA CYS A 36 -10.57 10.76 -5.79
C CYS A 36 -9.87 11.95 -5.09
N PRO A 37 -10.35 12.38 -3.91
CA PRO A 37 -9.75 13.49 -3.21
C PRO A 37 -8.34 13.16 -2.67
N LEU A 38 -7.47 14.16 -2.62
CA LEU A 38 -6.16 14.08 -1.98
C LEU A 38 -6.21 14.70 -0.58
N ARG A 39 -5.71 13.97 0.42
CA ARG A 39 -5.49 14.48 1.78
C ARG A 39 -4.00 14.56 2.08
N ILE A 40 -3.49 15.74 2.34
CA ILE A 40 -2.11 15.99 2.74
C ILE A 40 -2.08 16.06 4.27
N VAL A 41 -1.33 15.16 4.90
CA VAL A 41 -1.27 15.04 6.36
C VAL A 41 0.13 15.33 6.89
N HIS A 42 0.19 16.06 7.99
CA HIS A 42 1.43 16.27 8.74
C HIS A 42 1.19 15.90 10.20
N ALA A 43 1.96 14.93 10.72
CA ALA A 43 1.87 14.52 12.10
C ALA A 43 2.85 15.33 12.97
N TYR A 44 2.31 16.04 13.95
CA TYR A 44 3.07 16.86 14.88
C TYR A 44 2.69 16.54 16.32
N ARG A 45 3.59 16.80 17.27
CA ARG A 45 3.31 16.67 18.69
C ARG A 45 3.17 18.07 19.27
N PRO A 46 1.98 18.47 19.75
CA PRO A 46 1.89 19.70 20.52
C PRO A 46 2.78 19.57 21.76
N PRO A 47 3.36 20.67 22.26
CA PRO A 47 4.11 20.64 23.50
C PRO A 47 3.19 20.17 24.63
N LEU A 48 3.74 19.38 25.56
CA LEU A 48 2.98 18.90 26.70
C LEU A 48 2.53 20.10 27.55
N PRO A 49 1.33 20.07 28.18
CA PRO A 49 0.88 21.15 29.06
C PRO A 49 1.90 21.48 30.16
N VAL A 50 2.69 20.48 30.54
CA VAL A 50 3.85 20.59 31.42
C VAL A 50 4.93 19.65 30.87
N ASP A 51 6.14 20.14 30.65
CA ASP A 51 7.26 19.29 30.24
C ASP A 51 7.81 18.45 31.41
N PHE A 52 8.78 17.57 31.13
CA PHE A 52 9.39 16.72 32.17
C PHE A 52 10.14 17.50 33.26
N CYS A 53 10.35 18.80 33.07
CA CYS A 53 11.00 19.71 34.02
C CYS A 53 9.98 20.57 34.79
N GLY A 54 8.67 20.40 34.56
CA GLY A 54 7.63 21.20 35.20
C GLY A 54 7.37 22.56 34.53
N THR A 55 7.91 22.79 33.33
CA THR A 55 7.73 24.03 32.56
C THR A 55 6.43 23.98 31.79
N VAL A 56 5.60 25.02 31.92
CA VAL A 56 4.41 25.22 31.08
C VAL A 56 4.85 25.92 29.79
N PRO A 57 4.54 25.37 28.59
CA PRO A 57 4.83 26.06 27.34
C PRO A 57 4.13 27.42 27.28
N SER A 58 4.82 28.45 26.81
CA SER A 58 4.18 29.74 26.60
C SER A 58 3.06 29.61 25.55
N PRO A 59 1.94 30.36 25.68
CA PRO A 59 0.91 30.40 24.64
C PRO A 59 1.48 30.70 23.26
N GLU A 60 2.46 31.63 23.18
CA GLU A 60 3.19 31.96 21.95
C GLU A 60 3.83 30.73 21.30
N SER A 61 4.47 29.85 22.07
CA SER A 61 5.10 28.63 21.55
C SER A 61 4.12 27.65 20.92
N VAL A 62 2.87 27.63 21.40
CA VAL A 62 1.80 26.78 20.84
C VAL A 62 1.26 27.39 19.54
N PHE A 63 1.07 28.71 19.51
CA PHE A 63 0.60 29.42 18.32
C PHE A 63 1.63 29.35 17.18
N THR A 64 2.92 29.53 17.46
CA THR A 64 3.99 29.43 16.46
C THR A 64 4.03 28.04 15.83
N LEU A 65 4.01 26.97 16.63
CA LEU A 65 4.00 25.60 16.11
C LEU A 65 2.79 25.34 15.20
N ARG A 66 1.60 25.84 15.58
CA ARG A 66 0.41 25.68 14.75
C ARG A 66 0.53 26.44 13.43
N ALA A 67 1.00 27.68 13.46
CA ALA A 67 1.22 28.49 12.27
C ALA A 67 2.24 27.84 11.33
N GLU A 68 3.34 27.31 11.87
CA GLU A 68 4.36 26.57 11.09
C GLU A 68 3.78 25.32 10.40
N VAL A 69 2.94 24.56 11.10
CA VAL A 69 2.27 23.38 10.54
C VAL A 69 1.28 23.77 9.44
N GLU A 70 0.51 24.85 9.66
CA GLU A 70 -0.44 25.37 8.67
C GLU A 70 0.28 25.91 7.42
N GLU A 71 1.38 26.63 7.58
CA GLU A 71 2.21 27.14 6.48
C GLU A 71 2.83 26.01 5.66
N LEU A 72 3.41 25.01 6.34
CA LEU A 72 3.94 23.80 5.70
C LEU A 72 2.86 23.11 4.86
N LEU A 73 1.68 22.88 5.44
CA LEU A 73 0.60 22.21 4.74
C LEU A 73 0.06 23.06 3.57
N ALA A 74 -0.02 24.38 3.73
CA ALA A 74 -0.44 25.28 2.65
C ALA A 74 0.53 25.22 1.45
N ALA A 75 1.84 25.18 1.69
CA ALA A 75 2.84 25.03 0.64
C ALA A 75 2.68 23.70 -0.12
N GLU A 76 2.41 22.60 0.59
CA GLU A 76 2.18 21.29 -0.04
C GLU A 76 0.85 21.23 -0.80
N VAL A 77 -0.20 21.90 -0.32
CA VAL A 77 -1.47 22.02 -1.06
C VAL A 77 -1.28 22.80 -2.37
N ALA A 78 -0.52 23.90 -2.33
CA ALA A 78 -0.21 24.67 -3.54
C ALA A 78 0.52 23.80 -4.57
N ARG A 79 1.49 22.99 -4.12
CA ARG A 79 2.22 22.03 -4.97
C ARG A 79 1.33 20.94 -5.53
N ALA A 80 0.45 20.35 -4.73
CA ALA A 80 -0.47 19.33 -5.20
C ALA A 80 -1.38 19.89 -6.32
N ARG A 81 -1.89 21.11 -6.13
CA ARG A 81 -2.75 21.80 -7.11
C ARG A 81 -2.02 22.15 -8.41
N SER A 82 -0.70 22.37 -8.38
CA SER A 82 0.07 22.57 -9.62
C SER A 82 0.21 21.29 -10.45
N VAL A 83 0.06 20.12 -9.84
CA VAL A 83 0.10 18.82 -10.53
C VAL A 83 -1.29 18.36 -10.94
N ALA A 84 -2.27 18.50 -10.05
CA ALA A 84 -3.65 18.05 -10.25
C ALA A 84 -4.61 19.12 -9.71
N SER A 85 -5.14 19.94 -10.62
CA SER A 85 -6.01 21.08 -10.30
C SER A 85 -7.50 20.70 -10.20
N GLU A 86 -7.85 19.55 -10.77
CA GLU A 86 -9.20 19.02 -10.93
C GLU A 86 -9.69 18.23 -9.72
N ILE A 87 -8.80 17.84 -8.82
CA ILE A 87 -9.13 17.08 -7.61
C ILE A 87 -9.29 17.98 -6.39
N GLU A 88 -10.15 17.54 -5.47
CA GLU A 88 -10.23 18.15 -4.16
C GLU A 88 -8.97 17.84 -3.35
N VAL A 89 -8.22 18.89 -2.96
CA VAL A 89 -7.04 18.78 -2.09
C VAL A 89 -7.34 19.38 -0.72
N ARG A 90 -7.16 18.60 0.34
CA ARG A 90 -7.32 19.05 1.74
C ARG A 90 -6.03 18.85 2.54
N ALA A 91 -5.67 19.86 3.32
CA ALA A 91 -4.64 19.77 4.35
C ALA A 91 -5.27 19.32 5.68
N VAL A 92 -4.63 18.37 6.36
CA VAL A 92 -5.11 17.85 7.65
C VAL A 92 -3.93 17.70 8.63
N PRO A 93 -3.77 18.61 9.60
CA PRO A 93 -2.79 18.45 10.65
C PRO A 93 -3.22 17.32 11.60
N LEU A 94 -2.30 16.40 11.92
CA LEU A 94 -2.55 15.26 12.80
C LEU A 94 -1.76 15.42 14.10
N GLN A 95 -2.45 15.35 15.23
CA GLN A 95 -1.80 15.41 16.53
C GLN A 95 -1.36 14.02 17.00
N GLY A 96 -0.12 13.90 17.48
CA GLY A 96 0.39 12.72 18.16
C GLY A 96 1.59 12.05 17.49
N PRO A 97 1.94 10.83 17.92
CA PRO A 97 3.03 10.05 17.33
C PRO A 97 2.78 9.77 15.85
N PRO A 98 3.73 10.08 14.93
CA PRO A 98 3.51 9.97 13.49
C PRO A 98 2.97 8.62 13.02
N VAL A 99 3.51 7.52 13.54
CA VAL A 99 3.07 6.18 13.13
C VAL A 99 1.61 5.93 13.52
N ARG A 100 1.22 6.26 14.76
CA ARG A 100 -0.15 6.05 15.20
C ARG A 100 -1.13 6.90 14.39
N ALA A 101 -0.82 8.19 14.25
CA ALA A 101 -1.63 9.13 13.49
C ALA A 101 -1.83 8.69 12.02
N LEU A 102 -0.75 8.20 11.38
CA LEU A 102 -0.83 7.71 10.00
C LEU A 102 -1.62 6.41 9.87
N LEU A 103 -1.51 5.50 10.85
CA LEU A 103 -2.31 4.26 10.85
C LEU A 103 -3.80 4.53 11.06
N ASP A 104 -4.14 5.50 11.92
CA ASP A 104 -5.53 5.90 12.15
C ASP A 104 -6.16 6.48 10.86
N VAL A 105 -5.40 7.30 10.11
CA VAL A 105 -5.87 7.83 8.82
C VAL A 105 -5.91 6.75 7.72
N ALA A 106 -4.98 5.79 7.75
CA ALA A 106 -4.94 4.68 6.79
C ALA A 106 -6.22 3.83 6.79
N ALA A 107 -6.92 3.74 7.92
CA ALA A 107 -8.16 2.98 8.04
C ALA A 107 -9.31 3.51 7.15
N GLY A 108 -9.28 4.79 6.79
CA GLY A 108 -10.28 5.43 5.93
C GLY A 108 -9.73 5.87 4.57
N ALA A 109 -8.55 5.39 4.17
CA ALA A 109 -7.88 5.78 2.93
C ALA A 109 -7.89 4.66 1.90
N ASP A 110 -7.99 5.01 0.62
CA ASP A 110 -7.83 4.05 -0.50
C ASP A 110 -6.34 3.76 -0.77
N LEU A 111 -5.46 4.66 -0.36
CA LEU A 111 -4.01 4.60 -0.51
C LEU A 111 -3.34 5.53 0.47
N LEU A 112 -2.27 5.07 1.12
CA LEU A 112 -1.38 5.93 1.91
C LEU A 112 -0.02 6.04 1.23
N VAL A 113 0.41 7.28 0.97
CA VAL A 113 1.67 7.61 0.33
C VAL A 113 2.61 8.22 1.37
N VAL A 114 3.83 7.71 1.42
CA VAL A 114 4.89 8.22 2.28
C VAL A 114 6.15 8.44 1.47
N GLY A 115 6.84 9.55 1.70
CA GLY A 115 8.15 9.80 1.13
C GLY A 115 9.26 8.98 1.79
N ARG A 116 10.29 8.66 1.03
CA ARG A 116 11.59 8.16 1.51
C ARG A 116 12.59 9.30 1.37
N ARG A 117 13.35 9.60 2.43
CA ARG A 117 14.42 10.61 2.36
C ARG A 117 15.69 10.03 1.72
N THR A 118 16.39 10.84 0.90
CA THR A 118 17.78 10.64 0.48
C THR A 118 18.74 10.94 1.65
N ARG A 119 19.95 10.39 1.60
CA ARG A 119 20.86 10.19 2.75
C ARG A 119 21.58 11.47 3.22
N THR A 120 20.94 12.31 4.03
CA THR A 120 21.65 13.37 4.78
C THR A 120 21.19 13.50 6.25
N GLY A 121 21.88 12.83 7.18
CA GLY A 121 21.97 13.19 8.62
C GLY A 121 21.38 12.21 9.65
N LEU A 122 21.70 12.39 10.95
CA LEU A 122 21.31 11.50 12.06
C LEU A 122 19.78 11.33 12.27
N ARG A 123 18.95 12.28 11.78
CA ARG A 123 17.47 12.17 11.79
C ARG A 123 16.93 11.10 10.80
N GLU A 124 17.79 10.50 9.97
CA GLU A 124 17.51 9.43 8.99
C GLU A 124 16.87 8.15 9.57
N ARG A 125 17.18 7.78 10.82
CA ARG A 125 16.73 6.50 11.41
C ARG A 125 15.24 6.49 11.72
N LEU A 126 14.69 7.63 12.11
CA LEU A 126 13.32 7.75 12.61
C LEU A 126 12.30 7.69 11.47
N THR A 127 12.54 8.36 10.34
CA THR A 127 11.58 8.31 9.20
C THR A 127 11.58 6.96 8.48
N ARG A 128 12.74 6.27 8.42
CA ARG A 128 12.81 4.87 7.96
C ARG A 128 12.00 3.94 8.87
N SER A 129 11.86 4.27 10.16
CA SER A 129 10.97 3.52 11.05
C SER A 129 9.50 3.82 10.80
N VAL A 130 9.13 5.05 10.42
CA VAL A 130 7.73 5.40 10.10
C VAL A 130 7.27 4.66 8.85
N SER A 131 7.96 4.79 7.72
CA SER A 131 7.57 4.10 6.49
C SER A 131 7.55 2.58 6.68
N ARG A 132 8.53 2.00 7.40
CA ARG A 132 8.55 0.56 7.70
C ARG A 132 7.38 0.12 8.58
N GLN A 133 7.04 0.87 9.63
CA GLN A 133 5.93 0.52 10.53
C GLN A 133 4.57 0.73 9.85
N VAL A 134 4.39 1.84 9.14
CA VAL A 134 3.16 2.11 8.38
C VAL A 134 2.94 1.04 7.31
N THR A 135 3.96 0.70 6.53
CA THR A 135 3.92 -0.40 5.55
C THR A 135 3.56 -1.74 6.18
N ALA A 136 3.84 -1.94 7.47
CA ALA A 136 3.61 -3.19 8.17
C ALA A 136 2.23 -3.31 8.82
N TYR A 137 1.57 -2.19 9.13
CA TYR A 137 0.37 -2.18 9.96
C TYR A 137 -0.79 -1.38 9.36
N ALA A 138 -0.58 -0.68 8.24
CA ALA A 138 -1.65 0.07 7.59
C ALA A 138 -2.75 -0.87 7.08
N ALA A 139 -4.00 -0.44 7.24
CA ALA A 139 -5.18 -1.16 6.76
C ALA A 139 -5.41 -0.98 5.24
N CYS A 140 -4.75 0.01 4.62
CA CYS A 140 -4.80 0.28 3.19
C CYS A 140 -3.45 -0.03 2.52
N PRO A 141 -3.40 -0.14 1.18
CA PRO A 141 -2.14 -0.19 0.46
C PRO A 141 -1.26 1.02 0.80
N VAL A 142 0.05 0.79 0.92
CA VAL A 142 1.04 1.83 1.21
C VAL A 142 2.02 1.97 0.07
N VAL A 143 2.20 3.18 -0.45
CA VAL A 143 3.21 3.50 -1.45
C VAL A 143 4.34 4.29 -0.81
N VAL A 144 5.55 3.77 -0.94
CA VAL A 144 6.77 4.45 -0.52
C VAL A 144 7.44 5.05 -1.75
N VAL A 145 7.41 6.37 -1.85
CA VAL A 145 7.99 7.13 -2.95
C VAL A 145 9.43 7.48 -2.62
N ARG A 146 10.36 7.22 -3.55
CA ARG A 146 11.74 7.66 -3.43
C ARG A 146 11.94 8.97 -4.18
N PRO A 147 12.88 9.82 -3.73
CA PRO A 147 13.24 11.01 -4.48
C PRO A 147 13.82 10.57 -5.81
N ARG A 148 13.39 11.20 -6.90
CA ARG A 148 13.98 10.98 -8.22
C ARG A 148 15.42 11.51 -8.19
N PRO A 149 16.40 10.80 -8.78
CA PRO A 149 17.69 11.42 -9.08
C PRO A 149 17.45 12.59 -10.04
N ASP A 150 18.09 13.74 -9.80
CA ASP A 150 17.97 14.94 -10.64
C ASP A 150 18.43 14.70 -12.10
N GLU A 151 19.15 13.59 -12.36
CA GLU A 151 19.80 13.28 -13.65
C GLU A 151 19.09 12.20 -14.49
N ASP A 152 17.89 11.72 -14.15
CA ASP A 152 17.21 10.72 -14.98
C ASP A 152 16.58 11.37 -16.24
N PRO A 153 17.12 11.17 -17.46
CA PRO A 153 16.66 11.81 -18.70
C PRO A 153 15.45 11.11 -19.34
N CYS A 154 15.02 9.99 -18.77
CA CYS A 154 13.88 9.24 -19.26
C CYS A 154 12.60 9.98 -18.88
N GLY A 155 11.93 10.53 -19.90
CA GLY A 155 10.66 11.24 -19.76
C GLY A 155 9.61 10.51 -18.92
N TRP A 156 8.61 11.27 -18.51
CA TRP A 156 7.55 11.01 -17.52
C TRP A 156 6.72 9.71 -17.59
N SER A 157 7.08 8.70 -18.37
CA SER A 157 6.41 7.39 -18.41
C SER A 157 7.43 6.23 -18.44
N PRO A 158 8.01 5.84 -17.28
CA PRO A 158 8.72 4.57 -17.19
C PRO A 158 7.85 3.41 -17.70
N PRO A 159 8.37 2.51 -18.54
CA PRO A 159 7.61 1.68 -19.48
C PRO A 159 6.73 0.59 -18.87
N ARG A 160 6.73 0.38 -17.56
CA ARG A 160 6.04 -0.78 -16.96
C ARG A 160 5.76 -0.65 -15.48
N VAL A 161 4.72 -1.33 -15.02
CA VAL A 161 4.53 -1.70 -13.61
C VAL A 161 5.09 -3.11 -13.40
N VAL A 162 5.73 -3.36 -12.26
CA VAL A 162 6.27 -4.68 -11.91
C VAL A 162 5.52 -5.20 -10.68
N VAL A 163 5.09 -6.45 -10.67
CA VAL A 163 4.46 -7.09 -9.50
C VAL A 163 5.19 -8.37 -9.12
N GLY A 164 5.53 -8.51 -7.84
CA GLY A 164 6.03 -9.76 -7.29
C GLY A 164 4.88 -10.72 -7.03
N VAL A 165 4.92 -11.90 -7.65
CA VAL A 165 3.93 -12.96 -7.47
C VAL A 165 4.54 -14.09 -6.64
N ASP A 166 3.91 -14.40 -5.52
CA ASP A 166 4.19 -15.58 -4.72
C ASP A 166 2.93 -16.46 -4.62
N ASP A 167 3.06 -17.62 -3.98
CA ASP A 167 1.94 -18.55 -3.77
C ASP A 167 1.06 -18.16 -2.58
N SER A 168 1.26 -16.96 -2.00
CA SER A 168 0.52 -16.53 -0.82
C SER A 168 -0.83 -15.89 -1.17
N GLY A 169 -1.77 -15.92 -0.22
CA GLY A 169 -3.12 -15.40 -0.40
C GLY A 169 -3.20 -13.90 -0.73
N THR A 170 -2.16 -13.12 -0.40
CA THR A 170 -2.10 -11.67 -0.69
C THR A 170 -1.71 -11.35 -2.13
N GLY A 171 -1.21 -12.34 -2.89
CA GLY A 171 -0.81 -12.18 -4.29
C GLY A 171 -1.94 -11.67 -5.18
N ARG A 172 -3.21 -12.01 -4.88
CA ARG A 172 -4.37 -11.52 -5.64
C ARG A 172 -4.61 -10.03 -5.44
N ALA A 173 -4.54 -9.54 -4.21
CA ALA A 173 -4.73 -8.13 -3.91
C ALA A 173 -3.61 -7.27 -4.53
N ALA A 174 -2.36 -7.75 -4.43
CA ALA A 174 -1.21 -7.12 -5.08
C ALA A 174 -1.36 -7.09 -6.61
N MET A 175 -1.81 -8.19 -7.22
CA MET A 175 -2.06 -8.27 -8.66
C MET A 175 -3.15 -7.29 -9.12
N GLY A 176 -4.31 -7.29 -8.45
CA GLY A 176 -5.41 -6.37 -8.78
C GLY A 176 -5.07 -4.89 -8.53
N PHE A 177 -4.19 -4.59 -7.56
CA PHE A 177 -3.62 -3.25 -7.41
C PHE A 177 -2.69 -2.90 -8.58
N ALA A 178 -1.78 -3.81 -8.94
CA ALA A 178 -0.79 -3.59 -10.00
C ALA A 178 -1.45 -3.40 -11.38
N LEU A 179 -2.49 -4.18 -11.71
CA LEU A 179 -3.26 -4.05 -12.95
C LEU A 179 -3.99 -2.71 -13.05
N ARG A 180 -4.64 -2.28 -11.97
CA ARG A 180 -5.26 -0.94 -11.92
C ARG A 180 -4.23 0.17 -12.11
N ALA A 181 -3.07 0.05 -11.45
CA ALA A 181 -1.98 1.01 -11.58
C ALA A 181 -1.40 1.04 -13.01
N ALA A 182 -1.27 -0.11 -13.65
CA ALA A 182 -0.80 -0.27 -15.03
C ALA A 182 -1.79 0.33 -16.04
N ARG A 183 -3.08 -0.01 -15.92
CA ARG A 183 -4.17 0.53 -16.74
C ARG A 183 -4.23 2.05 -16.67
N GLN A 184 -4.20 2.61 -15.46
CA GLN A 184 -4.25 4.06 -15.24
C GLN A 184 -3.10 4.81 -15.92
N ARG A 185 -1.95 4.16 -16.07
CA ARG A 185 -0.75 4.72 -16.68
C ARG A 185 -0.62 4.42 -18.17
N GLY A 186 -1.47 3.55 -18.72
CA GLY A 186 -1.34 3.06 -20.09
C GLY A 186 -0.03 2.29 -20.33
N VAL A 187 0.50 1.61 -19.32
CA VAL A 187 1.76 0.85 -19.41
C VAL A 187 1.53 -0.64 -19.17
N PRO A 188 2.36 -1.53 -19.74
CA PRO A 188 2.30 -2.96 -19.48
C PRO A 188 2.61 -3.32 -18.01
N LEU A 189 2.12 -4.48 -17.59
CA LEU A 189 2.43 -5.12 -16.32
C LEU A 189 3.42 -6.28 -16.54
N VAL A 190 4.48 -6.32 -15.74
CA VAL A 190 5.40 -7.47 -15.67
C VAL A 190 5.20 -8.20 -14.35
N ALA A 191 4.69 -9.42 -14.41
CA ALA A 191 4.51 -10.28 -13.26
C ALA A 191 5.75 -11.14 -13.04
N VAL A 192 6.49 -10.87 -11.97
CA VAL A 192 7.76 -11.52 -11.65
C VAL A 192 7.52 -12.60 -10.60
N ARG A 193 7.79 -13.85 -10.97
CA ARG A 193 7.88 -14.99 -10.06
C ARG A 193 9.32 -15.47 -10.01
N ALA A 194 9.93 -15.32 -8.85
CA ALA A 194 11.28 -15.84 -8.58
C ALA A 194 11.20 -16.84 -7.44
N TRP A 195 11.95 -17.93 -7.54
CA TRP A 195 12.03 -18.94 -6.49
C TRP A 195 13.42 -19.57 -6.47
N THR A 196 13.82 -20.01 -5.29
CA THR A 196 14.92 -20.94 -5.08
C THR A 196 14.32 -22.18 -4.43
N PRO A 197 14.61 -23.40 -4.90
CA PRO A 197 14.17 -24.62 -4.22
C PRO A 197 14.68 -24.62 -2.77
N ASP A 198 13.77 -24.77 -1.80
CA ASP A 198 14.13 -24.88 -0.39
C ASP A 198 14.68 -26.29 -0.12
N ARG A 199 15.99 -26.41 0.10
CA ARG A 199 16.61 -27.68 0.50
C ARG A 199 16.57 -27.85 2.03
N PRO A 200 16.26 -29.04 2.57
CA PRO A 200 15.97 -30.31 1.88
C PRO A 200 14.48 -30.53 1.57
N ALA A 201 13.60 -29.57 1.85
CA ALA A 201 12.15 -29.73 1.72
C ALA A 201 11.68 -30.02 0.28
N ASP A 202 12.44 -29.57 -0.73
CA ASP A 202 12.12 -29.72 -2.15
C ASP A 202 13.32 -30.29 -2.93
N LEU A 203 13.73 -31.52 -2.57
CA LEU A 203 14.83 -32.25 -3.24
C LEU A 203 14.53 -32.50 -4.73
N GLU A 204 13.26 -32.69 -5.09
CA GLU A 204 12.83 -32.88 -6.47
C GLU A 204 13.06 -31.61 -7.29
N ALA A 205 12.55 -30.44 -6.88
CA ALA A 205 12.80 -29.20 -7.63
C ALA A 205 14.27 -28.75 -7.58
N ALA A 206 14.98 -29.13 -6.51
CA ALA A 206 16.42 -28.92 -6.37
C ALA A 206 17.26 -29.75 -7.36
N SER A 207 16.80 -30.95 -7.71
CA SER A 207 17.53 -31.89 -8.57
C SER A 207 17.00 -31.91 -10.01
N ALA A 208 15.81 -31.36 -10.24
CA ALA A 208 15.21 -31.24 -11.56
C ALA A 208 16.02 -30.31 -12.49
N PRO A 209 16.02 -30.57 -13.81
CA PRO A 209 16.53 -29.64 -14.81
C PRO A 209 15.85 -28.27 -14.69
N VAL A 210 16.63 -27.20 -14.77
CA VAL A 210 16.12 -25.81 -14.62
C VAL A 210 14.93 -25.54 -15.53
N ALA A 211 15.01 -25.96 -16.79
CA ALA A 211 13.96 -25.78 -17.79
C ALA A 211 12.62 -26.42 -17.39
N GLN A 212 12.64 -27.56 -16.71
CA GLN A 212 11.43 -28.24 -16.26
C GLN A 212 10.78 -27.48 -15.09
N THR A 213 11.59 -27.04 -14.12
CA THR A 213 11.11 -26.24 -12.99
C THR A 213 10.59 -24.87 -13.46
N GLU A 214 11.24 -24.26 -14.45
CA GLU A 214 10.78 -23.03 -15.11
C GLU A 214 9.43 -23.20 -15.79
N LEU A 215 9.23 -24.28 -16.54
CA LEU A 215 7.96 -24.55 -17.21
C LEU A 215 6.81 -24.72 -16.19
N VAL A 216 7.06 -25.41 -15.08
CA VAL A 216 6.06 -25.57 -14.01
C VAL A 216 5.73 -24.22 -13.36
N ALA A 217 6.74 -23.42 -13.03
CA ALA A 217 6.55 -22.10 -12.46
C ALA A 217 5.84 -21.14 -13.44
N HIS A 218 6.15 -21.23 -14.73
CA HIS A 218 5.49 -20.47 -15.78
C HIS A 218 4.02 -20.84 -15.91
N ARG A 219 3.69 -22.14 -15.94
CA ARG A 219 2.29 -22.60 -15.93
C ARG A 219 1.54 -22.19 -14.65
N ALA A 220 2.21 -22.17 -13.50
CA ALA A 220 1.61 -21.69 -12.26
C ALA A 220 1.30 -20.19 -12.32
N LEU A 221 2.24 -19.39 -12.83
CA LEU A 221 2.06 -17.95 -13.03
C LEU A 221 0.96 -17.67 -14.06
N GLU A 222 0.98 -18.32 -15.21
CA GLU A 222 -0.06 -18.17 -16.25
C GLU A 222 -1.46 -18.51 -15.73
N ARG A 223 -1.62 -19.54 -14.88
CA ARG A 223 -2.92 -19.83 -14.25
C ARG A 223 -3.44 -18.68 -13.37
N VAL A 224 -2.55 -17.97 -12.68
CA VAL A 224 -2.92 -16.78 -11.90
C VAL A 224 -3.28 -15.63 -12.84
N LEU A 225 -2.53 -15.45 -13.93
CA LEU A 225 -2.73 -14.38 -14.90
C LEU A 225 -4.00 -14.54 -15.75
N CYS A 226 -4.38 -15.76 -16.14
CA CYS A 226 -5.56 -15.99 -16.98
C CYS A 226 -6.83 -15.37 -16.37
N ARG A 227 -7.07 -15.59 -15.08
CA ARG A 227 -8.24 -15.02 -14.37
C ARG A 227 -8.25 -13.50 -14.33
N GLN A 228 -7.09 -12.86 -14.51
CA GLN A 228 -6.93 -11.41 -14.40
C GLN A 228 -6.94 -10.74 -15.78
N ARG A 229 -6.55 -11.45 -16.83
CA ARG A 229 -6.68 -10.99 -18.23
C ARG A 229 -8.14 -10.76 -18.62
N ASP A 230 -9.07 -11.55 -18.08
CA ASP A 230 -10.50 -11.35 -18.30
C ASP A 230 -11.02 -10.05 -17.66
N GLU A 231 -10.46 -9.67 -16.49
CA GLU A 231 -10.87 -8.48 -15.74
C GLU A 231 -10.20 -7.19 -16.27
N PHE A 232 -9.00 -7.31 -16.85
CA PHE A 232 -8.19 -6.21 -17.40
C PHE A 232 -7.67 -6.56 -18.81
N PRO A 233 -8.55 -6.68 -19.82
CA PRO A 233 -8.15 -7.08 -21.18
C PRO A 233 -7.30 -6.03 -21.90
N ASP A 234 -7.35 -4.78 -21.43
CA ASP A 234 -6.67 -3.62 -21.97
C ASP A 234 -5.23 -3.44 -21.44
N VAL A 235 -4.80 -4.26 -20.47
CA VAL A 235 -3.44 -4.19 -19.91
C VAL A 235 -2.60 -5.34 -20.45
N PRO A 236 -1.53 -5.08 -21.22
CA PRO A 236 -0.60 -6.13 -21.63
C PRO A 236 0.12 -6.70 -20.39
N VAL A 237 0.00 -8.00 -20.16
CA VAL A 237 0.63 -8.68 -19.01
C VAL A 237 1.68 -9.68 -19.48
N HIS A 238 2.93 -9.44 -19.07
CA HIS A 238 4.08 -10.30 -19.35
C HIS A 238 4.45 -11.12 -18.11
N ALA A 239 4.49 -12.44 -18.27
CA ALA A 239 4.97 -13.36 -17.26
C ALA A 239 6.50 -13.44 -17.30
N LEU A 240 7.17 -13.14 -16.18
CA LEU A 240 8.60 -13.30 -16.02
C LEU A 240 8.90 -14.28 -14.88
N VAL A 241 9.55 -15.37 -15.24
CA VAL A 241 9.87 -16.48 -14.34
C VAL A 241 11.39 -16.52 -14.21
N VAL A 242 11.91 -16.38 -12.98
CA VAL A 242 13.35 -16.38 -12.71
C VAL A 242 13.66 -17.55 -11.78
N ALA A 243 14.15 -18.66 -12.35
CA ALA A 243 14.52 -19.83 -11.57
C ALA A 243 15.80 -19.63 -10.77
N ARG A 244 15.87 -20.28 -9.61
CA ARG A 244 17.04 -20.31 -8.72
C ARG A 244 17.55 -18.90 -8.36
N ALA A 245 16.62 -17.96 -8.19
CA ALA A 245 16.93 -16.57 -7.88
C ALA A 245 16.24 -16.10 -6.61
N ASP A 246 16.95 -15.29 -5.84
CA ASP A 246 16.37 -14.57 -4.70
C ASP A 246 15.27 -13.61 -5.20
N PRO A 247 14.03 -13.71 -4.71
CA PRO A 247 12.93 -12.88 -5.19
C PRO A 247 13.13 -11.39 -4.94
N ALA A 248 13.84 -11.03 -3.87
CA ALA A 248 14.14 -9.63 -3.61
C ALA A 248 15.11 -9.06 -4.64
N ARG A 249 16.18 -9.79 -4.96
CA ARG A 249 17.15 -9.40 -5.98
C ARG A 249 16.48 -9.27 -7.35
N ALA A 250 15.64 -10.23 -7.75
CA ALA A 250 14.91 -10.17 -9.01
C ALA A 250 14.04 -8.89 -9.11
N LEU A 251 13.24 -8.60 -8.08
CA LEU A 251 12.40 -7.40 -8.06
C LEU A 251 13.21 -6.09 -8.02
N VAL A 252 14.36 -6.08 -7.33
CA VAL A 252 15.26 -4.91 -7.30
C VAL A 252 15.85 -4.65 -8.69
N THR A 253 16.29 -5.69 -9.40
CA THR A 253 16.76 -5.55 -10.78
C THR A 253 15.66 -5.03 -11.69
N HIS A 254 14.45 -5.58 -11.61
CA HIS A 254 13.34 -5.13 -12.46
C HIS A 254 12.73 -3.78 -12.05
N SER A 255 13.09 -3.24 -10.89
CA SER A 255 12.69 -1.90 -10.46
C SER A 255 13.35 -0.78 -11.26
N GLU A 256 14.46 -1.08 -11.95
CA GLU A 256 15.15 -0.12 -12.80
C GLU A 256 14.30 0.19 -14.05
N GLY A 257 13.96 1.47 -14.23
CA GLY A 257 13.04 1.92 -15.26
C GLY A 257 11.58 1.48 -15.07
N ALA A 258 11.19 0.95 -13.90
CA ALA A 258 9.79 0.67 -13.61
C ALA A 258 9.08 1.93 -13.08
N ALA A 259 7.80 2.09 -13.42
CA ALA A 259 6.94 3.12 -12.85
C ALA A 259 6.66 2.88 -11.37
N MET A 260 6.57 1.61 -11.02
CA MET A 260 6.31 1.13 -9.67
C MET A 260 6.63 -0.36 -9.59
N VAL A 261 7.08 -0.80 -8.42
CA VAL A 261 7.07 -2.21 -8.02
C VAL A 261 5.95 -2.42 -7.01
N VAL A 262 5.19 -3.50 -7.14
CA VAL A 262 4.09 -3.89 -6.25
C VAL A 262 4.44 -5.23 -5.61
N VAL A 263 4.28 -5.32 -4.29
CA VAL A 263 4.46 -6.56 -3.53
C VAL A 263 3.30 -6.76 -2.56
N GLY A 264 2.92 -8.02 -2.34
CA GLY A 264 2.02 -8.37 -1.25
C GLY A 264 2.72 -8.25 0.12
N SER A 265 1.95 -7.94 1.16
CA SER A 265 2.34 -8.24 2.55
C SER A 265 2.19 -9.74 2.83
N ARG A 266 2.88 -10.29 3.83
CA ARG A 266 2.59 -11.68 4.25
C ARG A 266 1.57 -11.69 5.39
N ASP A 267 0.53 -12.50 5.24
CA ASP A 267 -0.39 -12.84 6.32
C ASP A 267 0.29 -13.85 7.25
N ARG A 268 0.73 -13.43 8.43
CA ARG A 268 1.18 -14.36 9.49
C ARG A 268 0.02 -14.82 10.39
N GLY A 269 -1.19 -14.96 9.82
CA GLY A 269 -2.37 -15.42 10.55
C GLY A 269 -2.86 -14.46 11.65
N GLN A 270 -2.52 -13.17 11.61
CA GLN A 270 -3.05 -12.15 12.53
C GLN A 270 -3.77 -11.04 11.75
N PRO A 271 -5.03 -10.72 12.07
CA PRO A 271 -5.88 -9.84 11.26
C PRO A 271 -5.48 -8.36 11.27
N TRP A 272 -4.48 -7.96 12.07
CA TRP A 272 -4.09 -6.56 12.27
C TRP A 272 -2.63 -6.25 11.86
N ALA A 273 -1.88 -7.23 11.34
CA ALA A 273 -0.46 -7.07 11.03
C ALA A 273 -0.09 -7.69 9.67
N ALA A 274 -0.02 -6.83 8.66
CA ALA A 274 0.40 -7.13 7.30
C ALA A 274 1.85 -6.67 7.09
N ALA A 275 2.79 -7.28 7.81
CA ALA A 275 4.19 -6.87 7.70
C ALA A 275 4.75 -7.18 6.29
N PRO A 276 5.54 -6.27 5.67
CA PRO A 276 6.26 -6.60 4.47
C PRO A 276 7.17 -7.80 4.75
N GLY A 277 7.07 -8.84 3.92
CA GLY A 277 7.93 -10.01 4.01
C GLY A 277 9.42 -9.66 3.88
N SER A 278 10.31 -10.66 4.00
CA SER A 278 11.75 -10.47 3.72
C SER A 278 11.99 -9.80 2.36
N VAL A 279 11.23 -10.21 1.34
CA VAL A 279 11.25 -9.64 -0.01
C VAL A 279 10.84 -8.17 0.00
N GLY A 280 9.65 -7.85 0.51
CA GLY A 280 9.17 -6.46 0.58
C GLY A 280 10.11 -5.53 1.34
N ARG A 281 10.72 -5.98 2.45
CA ARG A 281 11.72 -5.20 3.20
C ARG A 281 13.00 -4.93 2.40
N SER A 282 13.47 -5.91 1.64
CA SER A 282 14.65 -5.76 0.78
C SER A 282 14.37 -4.83 -0.41
N VAL A 283 13.22 -4.98 -1.07
CA VAL A 283 12.79 -4.10 -2.18
C VAL A 283 12.58 -2.67 -1.68
N LEU A 284 11.95 -2.50 -0.51
CA LEU A 284 11.77 -1.18 0.13
C LEU A 284 13.10 -0.47 0.32
N ARG A 285 14.16 -1.21 0.65
CA ARG A 285 15.51 -0.67 0.85
C ARG A 285 16.23 -0.40 -0.46
N LEU A 286 16.09 -1.25 -1.47
CA LEU A 286 17.03 -1.33 -2.59
C LEU A 286 16.47 -0.96 -3.97
N ALA A 287 15.15 -0.99 -4.20
CA ALA A 287 14.61 -0.67 -5.52
C ALA A 287 14.94 0.77 -5.98
N ARG A 288 14.68 1.08 -7.25
CA ARG A 288 14.95 2.41 -7.84
C ARG A 288 13.68 3.20 -8.16
N CYS A 289 12.51 2.57 -8.08
CA CYS A 289 11.20 3.19 -8.33
C CYS A 289 10.34 3.26 -7.04
N PRO A 290 9.15 3.89 -7.07
CA PRO A 290 8.15 3.75 -6.02
C PRO A 290 7.81 2.28 -5.72
N LEU A 291 7.58 1.96 -4.45
CA LEU A 291 7.16 0.62 -4.00
C LEU A 291 5.75 0.69 -3.39
N ALA A 292 4.82 -0.06 -3.95
CA ALA A 292 3.54 -0.35 -3.32
C ALA A 292 3.62 -1.66 -2.53
N VAL A 293 3.19 -1.62 -1.27
CA VAL A 293 2.96 -2.80 -0.44
C VAL A 293 1.47 -2.92 -0.19
N VAL A 294 0.92 -4.07 -0.56
CA VAL A 294 -0.53 -4.30 -0.57
C VAL A 294 -0.86 -5.36 0.48
N GLY A 295 -1.68 -4.95 1.46
CA GLY A 295 -2.30 -5.80 2.47
C GLY A 295 -3.24 -6.84 1.88
N ALA A 296 -3.54 -7.90 2.63
CA ALA A 296 -4.77 -8.66 2.38
C ALA A 296 -5.96 -7.70 2.53
N VAL A 297 -6.83 -7.63 1.51
CA VAL A 297 -8.10 -6.94 1.66
C VAL A 297 -8.92 -7.77 2.65
N PRO A 298 -9.37 -7.24 3.81
CA PRO A 298 -10.29 -7.97 4.66
C PRO A 298 -11.53 -8.28 3.83
N ALA A 299 -11.88 -9.57 3.73
CA ALA A 299 -13.05 -10.03 3.00
C ALA A 299 -14.31 -9.45 3.66
N GLY A 300 -14.78 -8.29 3.19
CA GLY A 300 -15.84 -7.57 3.87
C GLY A 300 -16.25 -6.25 3.25
N THR A 301 -16.31 -6.12 1.92
CA THR A 301 -17.15 -5.08 1.28
C THR A 301 -17.50 -5.44 -0.18
N THR A 302 -17.93 -6.67 -0.45
CA THR A 302 -18.77 -6.91 -1.62
C THR A 302 -20.19 -6.48 -1.27
N GLY A 303 -20.75 -5.58 -2.08
CA GLY A 303 -22.04 -4.94 -1.86
C GLY A 303 -23.15 -5.94 -1.54
N GLY A 304 -23.89 -5.65 -0.47
CA GLY A 304 -25.10 -6.36 -0.14
C GLY A 304 -26.12 -6.19 -1.25
N GLY A 305 -26.32 -7.23 -2.05
CA GLY A 305 -27.58 -7.43 -2.78
C GLY A 305 -28.72 -7.62 -1.77
N PRO A 306 -29.97 -7.28 -2.11
CA PRO A 306 -31.08 -7.28 -1.17
C PRO A 306 -31.34 -8.70 -0.68
N GLY A 307 -31.03 -8.95 0.60
CA GLY A 307 -31.35 -10.19 1.27
C GLY A 307 -32.87 -10.40 1.25
N ARG A 308 -33.29 -11.54 0.69
CA ARG A 308 -34.67 -12.06 0.78
C ARG A 308 -35.17 -12.01 2.23
N PRO A 309 -36.44 -11.66 2.48
CA PRO A 309 -36.99 -11.75 3.82
C PRO A 309 -37.01 -13.20 4.31
N SER A 310 -36.43 -13.42 5.48
CA SER A 310 -36.47 -14.67 6.22
C SER A 310 -37.91 -15.04 6.57
N ARG A 311 -38.29 -16.27 6.23
CA ARG A 311 -39.56 -16.92 6.59
C ARG A 311 -39.67 -16.99 8.13
N PRO A 312 -40.83 -16.67 8.76
CA PRO A 312 -40.98 -16.84 10.19
C PRO A 312 -40.98 -18.33 10.59
N ALA A 313 -40.34 -18.62 11.73
CA ALA A 313 -40.22 -19.94 12.31
C ALA A 313 -41.60 -20.52 12.67
N ARG A 314 -41.83 -21.80 12.34
CA ARG A 314 -43.00 -22.57 12.80
C ARG A 314 -42.84 -22.87 14.29
N GLU A 315 -43.87 -22.57 15.07
CA GLU A 315 -43.99 -22.97 16.48
C GLU A 315 -43.96 -24.49 16.65
N PRO A 316 -43.33 -25.02 17.72
CA PRO A 316 -43.33 -26.44 18.01
C PRO A 316 -44.67 -26.89 18.59
N ARG A 317 -45.25 -27.95 18.00
CA ARG A 317 -46.43 -28.64 18.51
C ARG A 317 -46.14 -29.31 19.86
N ASP A 318 -46.98 -29.00 20.82
CA ASP A 318 -47.09 -29.61 22.14
C ASP A 318 -47.35 -31.12 22.02
N ARG A 319 -46.49 -31.95 22.63
CA ARG A 319 -46.74 -33.36 22.93
C ARG A 319 -46.41 -33.59 24.40
N ARG A 320 -47.44 -33.52 25.23
CA ARG A 320 -47.42 -34.10 26.58
C ARG A 320 -47.83 -35.56 26.47
N ASP A 321 -46.85 -36.45 26.55
CA ASP A 321 -47.07 -37.84 26.91
C ASP A 321 -46.79 -37.96 28.42
N GLY A 322 -47.80 -38.42 29.16
CA GLY A 322 -47.78 -38.52 30.61
C GLY A 322 -47.08 -39.76 31.14
N TRP A 323 -46.69 -39.71 32.43
CA TRP A 323 -46.57 -40.88 33.28
C TRP A 323 -46.60 -40.48 34.77
N HIS A 324 -47.56 -41.04 35.53
CA HIS A 324 -47.62 -41.09 37.00
C HIS A 324 -46.72 -42.20 37.57
N PRO A 325 -46.21 -42.05 38.80
CA PRO A 325 -46.11 -43.16 39.72
C PRO A 325 -46.96 -42.93 40.99
N ALA A 326 -47.30 -44.05 41.65
CA ALA A 326 -48.04 -44.14 42.89
C ALA A 326 -47.34 -43.48 44.09
#